data_AF-A0AAV6G109-F1
#
_entry.id   AF-A0AAV6G109-F1
#
_cell.length_a   1.000
_cell.length_b   1.000
_cell.length_c   1.000
_cell.angle_alpha   90.00
_cell.angle_beta   90.00
_cell.angle_gamma   90.00
#
_symmetry.space_group_name_H-M   'P 1'
#
loop_
_entity.id
_entity.type
_entity.pdbx_description
1 polymer ?
#
loop_
_entity_poly.entity_id
_entity_poly.type
_entity_poly.pdbx_seq_one_letter_code
_entity_poly.pdbx_strand_id
1 'polypeptide(L)'
;MPAGESESVNTESAPAGDMEGETCCTRLANRISKSKFSRYSRRWNRLCRRKCRAAVKSNVFYWLVIFLVFLNTLTIASEHHKQPDWLTEVQDIANKVLLALFTVEMLTKMYSLGLQAYFVSLFNRFDSFVVCGGILETILVETKIMSPPRASRYKAKARLPVIFKITRYWNSLSNLVASLLNSVRSIASLLLLLFLFIIIFSLLGMQLFGGKFNFDVTRRSTFDNFPQSLLTVFQVHSQSQARMSGGGLETANHKAQHSN
;
A
#
# COMPACT_ATOMS: atom_id res chain seq x y z
N MET A 1 -40.73 -46.86 -44.50
CA MET A 1 -41.81 -46.26 -43.69
C MET A 1 -41.23 -45.02 -43.02
N PRO A 2 -41.97 -43.90 -43.00
CA PRO A 2 -41.55 -42.67 -43.65
C PRO A 2 -41.60 -41.43 -42.73
N ALA A 3 -41.55 -40.24 -43.36
CA ALA A 3 -41.94 -38.90 -42.86
C ALA A 3 -40.90 -38.14 -42.03
N GLY A 4 -40.71 -36.84 -42.18
CA GLY A 4 -41.38 -35.78 -42.96
C GLY A 4 -40.47 -34.54 -42.91
N GLU A 5 -40.42 -33.71 -43.96
CA GLU A 5 -41.06 -32.36 -44.01
C GLU A 5 -40.59 -31.45 -42.87
N SER A 6 -39.98 -30.27 -43.09
CA SER A 6 -40.46 -29.12 -43.88
C SER A 6 -39.36 -28.02 -43.82
N GLU A 7 -38.97 -27.43 -44.96
CA GLU A 7 -39.28 -26.04 -45.39
C GLU A 7 -38.89 -24.92 -44.41
N SER A 8 -37.83 -24.17 -44.71
CA SER A 8 -37.79 -22.88 -45.43
C SER A 8 -37.83 -21.71 -44.43
N VAL A 9 -36.92 -20.72 -44.49
CA VAL A 9 -37.01 -19.55 -45.36
C VAL A 9 -35.63 -18.87 -45.47
N ASN A 10 -35.32 -18.48 -46.71
CA ASN A 10 -34.18 -17.71 -47.18
C ASN A 10 -34.05 -16.32 -46.52
N THR A 11 -32.83 -15.78 -46.51
CA THR A 11 -32.58 -14.56 -47.31
C THR A 11 -31.09 -14.33 -47.52
N GLU A 12 -30.74 -14.15 -48.79
CA GLU A 12 -29.47 -13.65 -49.29
C GLU A 12 -28.94 -12.44 -48.53
N SER A 13 -27.62 -12.37 -48.38
CA SER A 13 -26.86 -11.21 -48.84
C SER A 13 -25.37 -11.54 -48.80
N ALA A 14 -24.87 -12.03 -49.92
CA ALA A 14 -23.48 -11.72 -50.28
C ALA A 14 -23.39 -10.22 -50.58
N PRO A 15 -22.27 -9.59 -50.25
CA PRO A 15 -21.63 -8.70 -51.19
C PRO A 15 -20.35 -9.38 -51.65
N ALA A 16 -20.35 -9.76 -52.92
CA ALA A 16 -19.13 -9.79 -53.70
C ALA A 16 -18.59 -8.37 -53.79
N GLY A 17 -17.34 -8.18 -53.41
CA GLY A 17 -16.64 -6.89 -53.45
C GLY A 17 -15.16 -7.12 -53.23
N ASP A 18 -14.46 -7.22 -54.36
CA ASP A 18 -13.02 -7.04 -54.57
C ASP A 18 -12.05 -8.13 -54.10
N MET A 19 -11.67 -8.94 -55.09
CA MET A 19 -10.42 -9.68 -55.13
C MET A 19 -9.23 -8.71 -55.15
N GLU A 20 -8.41 -8.75 -54.10
CA GLU A 20 -6.95 -8.65 -54.25
C GLU A 20 -6.25 -9.60 -53.26
N GLY A 21 -5.76 -10.73 -53.79
CA GLY A 21 -4.37 -11.11 -53.57
C GLY A 21 -3.90 -11.79 -52.27
N GLU A 22 -4.74 -12.37 -51.40
CA GLU A 22 -4.22 -13.16 -50.26
C GLU A 22 -4.22 -14.67 -50.54
N THR A 23 -3.07 -15.20 -50.98
CA THR A 23 -2.87 -16.63 -51.24
C THR A 23 -3.24 -17.50 -50.02
N CYS A 24 -3.84 -18.68 -50.25
CA CYS A 24 -4.11 -19.69 -49.20
C CYS A 24 -2.85 -20.03 -48.37
N CYS A 25 -1.68 -19.93 -49.01
CA CYS A 25 -0.36 -20.07 -48.41
C CYS A 25 -0.07 -19.01 -47.33
N THR A 26 -0.51 -17.76 -47.49
CA THR A 26 -0.30 -16.70 -46.49
C THR A 26 -1.12 -16.96 -45.22
N ARG A 27 -2.37 -17.43 -45.35
CA ARG A 27 -3.22 -17.77 -44.18
C ARG A 27 -2.72 -19.00 -43.43
N LEU A 28 -2.23 -20.03 -44.14
CA LEU A 28 -1.59 -21.20 -43.53
C LEU A 28 -0.24 -20.86 -42.89
N ALA A 29 0.60 -20.07 -43.56
CA ALA A 29 1.87 -19.60 -43.01
C ALA A 29 1.67 -18.75 -41.75
N ASN A 30 0.65 -17.90 -41.72
CA ASN A 30 0.33 -17.05 -40.57
C ASN A 30 -0.22 -17.87 -39.37
N ARG A 31 -1.04 -18.92 -39.62
CA ARG A 31 -1.44 -19.88 -38.57
C ARG A 31 -0.26 -20.71 -38.04
N ILE A 32 0.62 -21.18 -38.94
CA ILE A 32 1.79 -21.98 -38.55
C ILE A 32 2.79 -21.10 -37.78
N SER A 33 2.99 -19.84 -38.18
CA SER A 33 3.85 -18.85 -37.50
C SER A 33 3.33 -18.51 -36.11
N LYS A 34 2.03 -18.21 -35.94
CA LYS A 34 1.41 -18.01 -34.61
C LYS A 34 1.51 -19.27 -33.73
N SER A 35 1.42 -20.47 -34.31
CA SER A 35 1.54 -21.73 -33.57
C SER A 35 2.98 -22.04 -33.11
N LYS A 36 4.01 -21.73 -33.93
CA LYS A 36 5.41 -21.93 -33.57
C LYS A 36 5.92 -20.85 -32.61
N PHE A 37 5.53 -19.58 -32.81
CA PHE A 37 5.81 -18.49 -31.86
C PHE A 37 5.18 -18.77 -30.48
N SER A 38 3.94 -19.28 -30.45
CA SER A 38 3.28 -19.73 -29.21
C SER A 38 3.99 -20.91 -28.52
N ARG A 39 4.56 -21.87 -29.28
CA ARG A 39 5.30 -23.01 -28.70
C ARG A 39 6.71 -22.61 -28.22
N TYR A 40 7.40 -21.74 -28.96
CA TYR A 40 8.72 -21.22 -28.59
C TYR A 40 8.62 -20.26 -27.39
N SER A 41 7.62 -19.35 -27.40
CA SER A 41 7.24 -18.52 -26.26
C SER A 41 6.92 -19.38 -25.03
N ARG A 42 6.14 -20.46 -25.14
CA ARG A 42 5.88 -21.38 -24.01
C ARG A 42 7.10 -22.14 -23.50
N ARG A 43 8.15 -22.34 -24.31
CA ARG A 43 9.41 -23.00 -23.91
C ARG A 43 10.37 -22.00 -23.27
N TRP A 44 10.48 -20.80 -23.83
CA TRP A 44 11.16 -19.65 -23.23
C TRP A 44 10.52 -19.23 -21.91
N ASN A 45 9.19 -19.18 -21.83
CA ASN A 45 8.46 -18.88 -20.60
C ASN A 45 8.74 -19.92 -19.50
N ARG A 46 8.96 -21.19 -19.86
CA ARG A 46 9.36 -22.24 -18.91
C ARG A 46 10.82 -22.11 -18.46
N LEU A 47 11.73 -21.77 -19.37
CA LEU A 47 13.17 -21.58 -19.07
C LEU A 47 13.43 -20.28 -18.29
N CYS A 48 12.85 -19.15 -18.72
CA CYS A 48 12.86 -17.89 -17.99
C CYS A 48 12.25 -18.05 -16.61
N ARG A 49 11.12 -18.75 -16.45
CA ARG A 49 10.53 -18.98 -15.12
C ARG A 49 11.44 -19.82 -14.20
N ARG A 50 12.20 -20.78 -14.75
CA ARG A 50 13.21 -21.54 -13.97
C ARG A 50 14.40 -20.65 -13.58
N LYS A 51 14.95 -19.85 -14.51
CA LYS A 51 16.05 -18.93 -14.23
C LYS A 51 15.64 -17.80 -13.28
N CYS A 52 14.46 -17.20 -13.46
CA CYS A 52 13.91 -16.20 -12.53
C CYS A 52 13.68 -16.79 -11.14
N ARG A 53 13.20 -18.04 -11.04
CA ARG A 53 13.05 -18.71 -9.74
C ARG A 53 14.40 -18.95 -9.06
N ALA A 54 15.44 -19.29 -9.82
CA ALA A 54 16.80 -19.40 -9.30
C ALA A 54 17.35 -18.03 -8.86
N ALA A 55 17.11 -16.97 -9.65
CA ALA A 55 17.52 -15.61 -9.31
C ALA A 55 16.84 -15.09 -8.04
N VAL A 56 15.51 -15.26 -7.91
CA VAL A 56 14.75 -14.84 -6.72
C VAL A 56 15.17 -15.61 -5.46
N LYS A 57 15.61 -16.86 -5.60
CA LYS A 57 16.11 -17.68 -4.48
C LYS A 57 17.56 -17.37 -4.10
N SER A 58 18.28 -16.59 -4.90
CA SER A 58 19.68 -16.28 -4.63
C SER A 58 19.84 -15.30 -3.46
N ASN A 59 20.90 -15.46 -2.67
CA ASN A 59 21.25 -14.52 -1.60
C ASN A 59 21.58 -13.12 -2.15
N VAL A 60 22.09 -13.05 -3.38
CA VAL A 60 22.38 -11.78 -4.06
C VAL A 60 21.10 -10.96 -4.23
N PHE A 61 20.01 -11.59 -4.66
CA PHE A 61 18.73 -10.92 -4.81
C PHE A 61 18.18 -10.40 -3.46
N TYR A 62 18.33 -11.17 -2.39
CA TYR A 62 17.96 -10.74 -1.04
C TYR A 62 18.73 -9.48 -0.60
N TRP A 63 20.07 -9.49 -0.72
CA TRP A 63 20.91 -8.35 -0.36
C TRP A 63 20.65 -7.13 -1.24
N LEU A 64 20.42 -7.34 -2.55
CA LEU A 64 20.07 -6.28 -3.49
C LEU A 64 18.79 -5.55 -3.05
N VAL A 65 17.73 -6.28 -2.70
CA VAL A 65 16.49 -5.63 -2.27
C VAL A 65 16.67 -4.86 -0.97
N ILE A 66 17.40 -5.41 0.01
CA ILE A 66 17.69 -4.69 1.25
C ILE A 66 18.47 -3.40 0.97
N PHE A 67 19.46 -3.47 0.09
CA PHE A 67 20.24 -2.31 -0.32
C PHE A 67 19.37 -1.23 -1.00
N LEU A 68 18.44 -1.62 -1.87
CA LEU A 68 17.49 -0.68 -2.48
C LEU A 68 16.57 -0.01 -1.44
N VAL A 69 16.12 -0.77 -0.45
CA VAL A 69 15.29 -0.23 0.63
C VAL A 69 16.09 0.74 1.49
N PHE A 70 17.35 0.41 1.80
CA PHE A 70 18.26 1.31 2.52
C PHE A 70 18.51 2.61 1.75
N LEU A 71 18.79 2.54 0.44
CA LEU A 71 18.93 3.73 -0.41
C LEU A 71 17.66 4.58 -0.41
N ASN A 72 16.49 3.96 -0.50
CA ASN A 72 15.21 4.67 -0.42
C ASN A 72 15.02 5.39 0.92
N THR A 73 15.38 4.72 2.04
CA THR A 73 15.36 5.35 3.36
C THR A 73 16.34 6.53 3.44
N LEU A 74 17.53 6.41 2.85
CA LEU A 74 18.51 7.51 2.82
C LEU A 74 17.99 8.72 2.03
N THR A 75 17.33 8.48 0.89
CA THR A 75 16.68 9.55 0.11
C THR A 75 15.66 10.29 0.96
N ILE A 76 14.81 9.58 1.70
CA ILE A 76 13.81 10.17 2.60
C ILE A 76 14.49 10.92 3.76
N ALA A 77 15.55 10.35 4.35
CA ALA A 77 16.27 10.96 5.47
C ALA A 77 17.02 12.25 5.09
N SER A 78 17.39 12.41 3.81
CA SER A 78 18.06 13.61 3.30
C SER A 78 17.13 14.82 3.12
N GLU A 79 15.81 14.61 3.16
CA GLU A 79 14.80 15.66 2.99
C GLU A 79 14.82 16.63 4.19
N HIS A 80 15.02 17.92 3.93
CA HIS A 80 15.08 18.94 4.97
C HIS A 80 14.30 20.21 4.61
N HIS A 81 13.92 20.98 5.64
CA HIS A 81 13.12 22.19 5.45
C HIS A 81 13.95 23.28 4.74
N LYS A 82 13.38 23.91 3.71
CA LYS A 82 14.06 24.88 2.82
C LYS A 82 15.26 24.30 2.06
N GLN A 83 15.15 23.07 1.59
CA GLN A 83 16.17 22.45 0.76
C GLN A 83 16.34 23.15 -0.60
N PRO A 84 17.56 23.13 -1.17
CA PRO A 84 17.81 23.70 -2.48
C PRO A 84 17.12 22.91 -3.59
N ASP A 85 16.78 23.59 -4.69
CA ASP A 85 16.01 22.99 -5.80
C ASP A 85 16.71 21.79 -6.43
N TRP A 86 18.05 21.83 -6.58
CA TRP A 86 18.83 20.71 -7.11
C TRP A 86 18.68 19.42 -6.29
N LEU A 87 18.59 19.54 -4.96
CA LEU A 87 18.43 18.38 -4.09
C LEU A 87 17.03 17.78 -4.26
N THR A 88 16.03 18.64 -4.44
CA THR A 88 14.65 18.22 -4.73
C THR A 88 14.57 17.47 -6.05
N GLU A 89 15.24 17.95 -7.11
CA GLU A 89 15.27 17.28 -8.40
C GLU A 89 15.94 15.91 -8.34
N VAL A 90 17.10 15.82 -7.67
CA VAL A 90 17.82 14.54 -7.48
C VAL A 90 16.96 13.56 -6.69
N GLN A 91 16.30 14.00 -5.62
CA GLN A 91 15.40 13.17 -4.84
C GLN A 91 14.20 12.67 -5.67
N ASP A 92 13.60 13.53 -6.50
CA ASP A 92 12.47 13.14 -7.36
C ASP A 92 12.91 12.12 -8.44
N ILE A 93 14.10 12.27 -9.04
CA ILE A 93 14.66 11.29 -9.98
C ILE A 93 14.95 9.97 -9.25
N ALA A 94 15.61 10.02 -8.09
CA ALA A 94 15.94 8.85 -7.30
C ALA A 94 14.67 8.07 -6.92
N ASN A 95 13.60 8.76 -6.50
CA ASN A 95 12.32 8.14 -6.17
C ASN A 95 11.69 7.42 -7.37
N LYS A 96 11.67 8.04 -8.56
CA LYS A 96 11.16 7.39 -9.78
C LYS A 96 11.97 6.13 -10.13
N VAL A 97 13.30 6.21 -10.04
CA VAL A 97 14.19 5.07 -10.32
C VAL A 97 13.99 3.94 -9.31
N LEU A 98 13.95 4.25 -8.01
CA LEU A 98 13.74 3.27 -6.94
C LEU A 98 12.37 2.59 -7.08
N LEU A 99 11.31 3.36 -7.39
CA LEU A 99 9.98 2.81 -7.65
C LEU A 99 9.98 1.88 -8.87
N ALA A 100 10.65 2.25 -9.95
CA ALA A 100 10.80 1.39 -11.13
C ALA A 100 11.51 0.07 -10.79
N LEU A 101 12.60 0.14 -10.01
CA LEU A 101 13.34 -1.04 -9.55
C LEU A 101 12.48 -1.95 -8.66
N PHE A 102 11.70 -1.39 -7.73
CA PHE A 102 10.74 -2.15 -6.92
C PHE A 102 9.60 -2.74 -7.74
N THR A 103 9.20 -2.08 -8.83
CA THR A 103 8.21 -2.63 -9.76
C THR A 103 8.77 -3.84 -10.48
N VAL A 104 10.01 -3.76 -10.98
CA VAL A 104 10.69 -4.91 -11.62
C VAL A 104 10.88 -6.06 -10.65
N GLU A 105 11.24 -5.78 -9.40
CA GLU A 105 11.32 -6.77 -8.33
C GLU A 105 9.97 -7.49 -8.14
N MET A 106 8.88 -6.72 -8.00
CA MET A 106 7.52 -7.24 -7.82
C MET A 106 7.10 -8.11 -9.01
N LEU A 107 7.30 -7.65 -10.24
CA LEU A 107 6.99 -8.39 -11.46
C LEU A 107 7.78 -9.70 -11.55
N THR A 108 9.07 -9.66 -11.19
CA THR A 108 9.94 -10.85 -11.19
C THR A 108 9.46 -11.88 -10.15
N LYS A 109 9.05 -11.44 -8.96
CA LYS A 109 8.46 -12.30 -7.93
C LYS A 109 7.12 -12.90 -8.37
N MET A 110 6.23 -12.08 -8.93
CA MET A 110 4.93 -12.52 -9.43
C MET A 110 5.07 -13.56 -10.56
N TYR A 111 6.01 -13.34 -11.48
CA TYR A 111 6.30 -14.25 -12.58
C TYR A 111 6.94 -15.57 -12.11
N SER A 112 7.86 -15.52 -11.13
CA SER A 112 8.53 -16.73 -10.62
C SER A 112 7.57 -17.60 -9.80
N LEU A 113 6.84 -17.02 -8.83
CA LEU A 113 5.95 -17.75 -7.92
C LEU A 113 4.64 -18.15 -8.60
N GLY A 114 4.12 -17.31 -9.50
CA GLY A 114 2.78 -17.43 -10.07
C GLY A 114 1.78 -16.53 -9.33
N LEU A 115 0.81 -15.99 -10.08
CA LEU A 115 -0.12 -14.96 -9.63
C LEU A 115 -0.88 -15.36 -8.35
N GLN A 116 -1.48 -16.56 -8.32
CA GLN A 116 -2.27 -17.03 -7.19
C GLN A 116 -1.43 -17.26 -5.92
N ALA A 117 -0.26 -17.90 -6.05
CA ALA A 117 0.65 -18.13 -4.93
C ALA A 117 1.24 -16.82 -4.36
N TYR A 118 1.40 -15.81 -5.22
CA TYR A 118 1.86 -14.49 -4.80
C TYR A 118 0.86 -13.81 -3.86
N PHE A 119 -0.44 -13.81 -4.19
CA PHE A 119 -1.48 -13.15 -3.40
C PHE A 119 -1.85 -13.84 -2.08
N VAL A 120 -1.50 -15.12 -1.90
CA VAL A 120 -1.72 -15.83 -0.63
C VAL A 120 -0.84 -15.27 0.50
N SER A 121 0.37 -14.80 0.18
CA SER A 121 1.28 -14.24 1.18
C SER A 121 0.94 -12.79 1.51
N LEU A 122 0.67 -12.49 2.78
CA LEU A 122 0.37 -11.14 3.28
C LEU A 122 1.50 -10.14 2.95
N PHE A 123 2.76 -10.54 3.11
CA PHE A 123 3.91 -9.68 2.81
C PHE A 123 4.05 -9.36 1.32
N ASN A 124 3.68 -10.29 0.43
CA ASN A 124 3.64 -10.05 -1.00
C ASN A 124 2.45 -9.14 -1.38
N ARG A 125 1.28 -9.31 -0.76
CA ARG A 125 0.14 -8.38 -0.94
C ARG A 125 0.51 -6.97 -0.53
N PHE A 126 1.18 -6.81 0.61
CA PHE A 126 1.64 -5.52 1.09
C PHE A 126 2.67 -4.90 0.12
N ASP A 127 3.66 -5.67 -0.32
CA ASP A 127 4.65 -5.24 -1.31
C ASP A 127 4.01 -4.73 -2.61
N SER A 128 3.00 -5.43 -3.13
CA SER A 128 2.22 -4.96 -4.28
C SER A 128 1.42 -3.69 -3.99
N PHE A 129 0.80 -3.57 -2.82
CA PHE A 129 0.06 -2.37 -2.46
C PHE A 129 0.96 -1.14 -2.41
N VAL A 130 2.16 -1.28 -1.85
CA VAL A 130 3.17 -0.21 -1.80
C VAL A 130 3.59 0.22 -3.21
N VAL A 131 3.91 -0.73 -4.09
CA VAL A 131 4.32 -0.44 -5.48
C VAL A 131 3.18 0.20 -6.28
N CYS A 132 1.95 -0.35 -6.20
CA CYS A 132 0.78 0.21 -6.86
C CYS A 132 0.46 1.62 -6.36
N GLY A 133 0.59 1.86 -5.05
CA GLY A 133 0.42 3.20 -4.45
C GLY A 133 1.41 4.21 -5.01
N GLY A 134 2.69 3.85 -5.12
CA GLY A 134 3.71 4.72 -5.70
C GLY A 134 3.53 5.00 -7.20
N ILE A 135 3.08 4.01 -7.97
CA ILE A 135 2.75 4.19 -9.40
C ILE A 135 1.57 5.14 -9.55
N LEU A 136 0.48 4.92 -8.79
CA LEU A 136 -0.71 5.76 -8.81
C LEU A 136 -0.38 7.20 -8.44
N GLU A 137 0.46 7.40 -7.43
CA GLU A 137 0.94 8.72 -7.02
C GLU A 137 1.72 9.42 -8.15
N THR A 138 2.66 8.70 -8.78
CA THR A 138 3.46 9.25 -9.90
C THR A 138 2.57 9.71 -11.04
N ILE A 139 1.57 8.89 -11.41
CA ILE A 139 0.57 9.23 -12.42
C ILE A 139 -0.26 10.45 -11.99
N LEU A 140 -0.69 10.52 -10.73
CA LEU A 140 -1.50 11.60 -10.21
C LEU A 140 -0.76 12.95 -10.21
N VAL A 141 0.55 12.93 -9.93
CA VAL A 141 1.42 14.10 -10.01
C VAL A 141 1.61 14.55 -11.46
N GLU A 142 1.87 13.62 -12.38
CA GLU A 142 2.09 13.94 -13.80
C GLU A 142 0.83 14.44 -14.51
N THR A 143 -0.35 13.94 -14.12
CA THR A 143 -1.63 14.36 -14.69
C THR A 143 -2.12 15.73 -14.18
N LYS A 144 -1.41 16.37 -13.23
CA LYS A 144 -1.73 17.69 -12.63
C LYS A 144 -3.19 17.84 -12.14
N ILE A 145 -3.89 16.74 -11.85
CA ILE A 145 -5.30 16.74 -11.47
C ILE A 145 -5.52 17.43 -10.09
N MET A 146 -4.44 17.65 -9.31
CA MET A 146 -4.47 18.24 -7.98
C MET A 146 -3.57 19.49 -7.87
N SER A 147 -4.04 20.54 -7.18
CA SER A 147 -3.33 21.82 -7.03
C SER A 147 -1.91 21.68 -6.44
N PRO A 148 -0.92 22.47 -6.91
CA PRO A 148 0.51 22.37 -6.53
C PRO A 148 0.82 22.34 -5.02
N PRO A 149 0.17 23.13 -4.14
CA PRO A 149 0.50 23.12 -2.71
C PRO A 149 -0.10 21.93 -1.93
N ARG A 150 -0.99 21.13 -2.55
CA ARG A 150 -1.49 19.88 -1.96
C ARG A 150 -0.65 18.68 -2.39
N ALA A 151 -0.15 18.69 -3.63
CA ALA A 151 0.67 17.61 -4.20
C ALA A 151 1.94 17.29 -3.38
N SER A 152 2.67 18.30 -2.89
CA SER A 152 3.88 18.08 -2.05
C SER A 152 3.58 17.29 -0.75
N ARG A 153 2.43 17.52 -0.10
CA ARG A 153 2.05 16.80 1.12
C ARG A 153 1.61 15.36 0.87
N TYR A 154 1.04 15.07 -0.30
CA TYR A 154 0.72 13.70 -0.69
C TYR A 154 1.96 12.93 -1.12
N LYS A 155 2.93 13.61 -1.78
CA LYS A 155 4.23 13.01 -2.11
C LYS A 155 4.97 12.48 -0.89
N ALA A 156 5.04 13.28 0.17
CA ALA A 156 5.65 12.84 1.42
C ALA A 156 4.92 11.63 2.03
N LYS A 157 3.57 11.65 2.05
CA LYS A 157 2.75 10.60 2.68
C LYS A 157 2.80 9.24 1.95
N ALA A 158 2.96 9.24 0.64
CA ALA A 158 3.03 8.03 -0.17
C ALA A 158 4.43 7.40 -0.23
N ARG A 159 5.47 8.09 0.27
CA ARG A 159 6.83 7.54 0.47
C ARG A 159 6.95 6.67 1.74
N LEU A 160 6.16 6.93 2.78
CA LEU A 160 6.20 6.18 4.05
C LEU A 160 5.97 4.66 3.92
N PRO A 161 5.05 4.15 3.08
CA PRO A 161 4.80 2.72 2.92
C PRO A 161 6.02 1.93 2.43
N VAL A 162 6.95 2.58 1.72
CA VAL A 162 8.17 1.92 1.20
C VAL A 162 9.11 1.52 2.34
N ILE A 163 9.16 2.30 3.42
CA ILE A 163 9.97 2.00 4.62
C ILE A 163 9.45 0.72 5.30
N PHE A 164 8.14 0.47 5.25
CA PHE A 164 7.55 -0.75 5.79
C PHE A 164 7.99 -2.02 5.04
N LYS A 165 8.58 -1.94 3.84
CA LYS A 165 9.18 -3.12 3.18
C LYS A 165 10.29 -3.77 4.01
N ILE A 166 11.00 -3.01 4.86
CA ILE A 166 12.05 -3.53 5.77
C ILE A 166 11.50 -4.63 6.68
N THR A 167 10.24 -4.49 7.11
CA THR A 167 9.59 -5.44 8.04
C THR A 167 9.50 -6.87 7.52
N ARG A 168 9.50 -7.06 6.19
CA ARG A 168 9.50 -8.37 5.56
C ARG A 168 10.86 -9.08 5.66
N TYR A 169 11.95 -8.34 5.64
CA TYR A 169 13.31 -8.90 5.54
C TYR A 169 13.91 -9.21 6.91
N TRP A 170 13.37 -8.60 7.96
CA TRP A 170 13.72 -8.85 9.35
C TRP A 170 12.76 -9.88 9.94
N ASN A 171 13.16 -11.16 9.95
CA ASN A 171 12.31 -12.26 10.47
C ASN A 171 11.76 -11.97 11.88
N SER A 172 12.57 -11.39 12.77
CA SER A 172 12.13 -10.99 14.11
C SER A 172 11.03 -9.92 14.08
N LEU A 173 11.13 -8.94 13.18
CA LEU A 173 10.14 -7.88 13.03
C LEU A 173 8.85 -8.39 12.39
N SER A 174 8.97 -9.26 11.38
CA SER A 174 7.83 -9.99 10.80
C SER A 174 7.07 -10.78 11.85
N ASN A 175 7.77 -11.51 12.72
CA ASN A 175 7.16 -12.29 13.80
C ASN A 175 6.48 -11.38 14.84
N LEU A 176 7.10 -10.25 15.19
CA LEU A 176 6.49 -9.25 16.06
C LEU A 176 5.20 -8.67 15.45
N VAL A 177 5.22 -8.30 14.17
CA VAL A 177 4.03 -7.79 13.47
C VAL A 177 2.93 -8.85 13.42
N ALA A 178 3.27 -10.11 13.14
CA ALA A 178 2.30 -11.21 13.14
C ALA A 178 1.67 -11.42 14.53
N SER A 179 2.47 -11.42 15.60
CA SER A 179 1.98 -11.49 16.97
C SER A 179 1.09 -10.30 17.32
N LEU A 180 1.49 -9.09 16.93
CA LEU A 180 0.69 -7.88 17.13
C LEU A 180 -0.67 -7.98 16.43
N LEU A 181 -0.70 -8.39 15.16
CA LEU A 181 -1.94 -8.56 14.41
C LEU A 181 -2.87 -9.60 15.03
N ASN A 182 -2.33 -10.69 15.57
CA ASN A 182 -3.11 -11.69 16.30
C ASN A 182 -3.74 -11.09 17.56
N SER A 183 -2.97 -10.31 18.33
CA SER A 183 -3.46 -9.63 19.54
C SER A 183 -4.45 -8.50 19.22
N VAL A 184 -4.30 -7.78 18.10
CA VAL A 184 -5.22 -6.70 17.69
C VAL A 184 -6.66 -7.19 17.60
N ARG A 185 -6.89 -8.41 17.11
CA ARG A 185 -8.25 -8.98 17.05
C ARG A 185 -8.90 -9.09 18.43
N SER A 186 -8.13 -9.39 19.47
CA SER A 186 -8.60 -9.45 20.86
C SER A 186 -8.70 -8.06 21.49
N ILE A 187 -7.78 -7.15 21.16
CA ILE A 187 -7.77 -5.76 21.66
C ILE A 187 -8.92 -4.95 21.05
N ALA A 188 -9.40 -5.31 19.86
CA ALA A 188 -10.45 -4.59 19.15
C ALA A 188 -11.76 -4.45 19.96
N SER A 189 -12.14 -5.47 20.74
CA SER A 189 -13.34 -5.41 21.59
C SER A 189 -13.18 -4.38 22.72
N LEU A 190 -11.99 -4.31 23.33
CA LEU A 190 -11.65 -3.32 24.35
C LEU A 190 -11.59 -1.91 23.76
N LEU A 191 -11.00 -1.76 22.56
CA LEU A 191 -10.97 -0.47 21.86
C LEU A 191 -12.37 0.01 21.47
N LEU A 192 -13.26 -0.90 21.08
CA LEU A 192 -14.66 -0.56 20.77
C LEU A 192 -15.39 -0.08 22.02
N LEU A 193 -15.21 -0.76 23.16
CA LEU A 193 -15.79 -0.33 24.43
C LEU A 193 -15.23 1.03 24.87
N LEU A 194 -13.92 1.23 24.77
CA LEU A 194 -13.27 2.51 25.06
C LEU A 194 -13.80 3.62 24.15
N PHE A 195 -13.96 3.34 22.86
CA PHE A 195 -14.49 4.30 21.90
C PHE A 195 -15.94 4.68 22.21
N LEU A 196 -16.78 3.71 22.58
CA LEU A 196 -18.15 3.96 23.03
C LEU A 196 -18.17 4.85 24.29
N PHE A 197 -17.32 4.55 25.26
CA PHE A 197 -17.16 5.37 26.47
C PHE A 197 -16.78 6.81 26.10
N ILE A 198 -15.76 7.00 25.24
CA ILE A 198 -15.35 8.32 24.78
C ILE A 198 -16.52 9.07 24.12
N ILE A 199 -17.36 8.40 23.33
CA ILE A 199 -18.55 9.02 22.73
C ILE A 199 -19.54 9.51 23.79
N ILE A 200 -19.88 8.68 24.78
CA ILE A 200 -20.81 9.05 25.85
C ILE A 200 -20.31 10.29 26.59
N PHE A 201 -19.04 10.31 26.99
CA PHE A 201 -18.43 11.45 27.68
C PHE A 201 -18.30 12.69 26.78
N SER A 202 -18.09 12.51 25.48
CA SER A 202 -18.05 13.62 24.52
C SER A 202 -19.41 14.30 24.40
N LEU A 203 -20.51 13.51 24.32
CA LEU A 203 -21.87 14.04 24.27
C LEU A 203 -22.28 14.71 25.58
N LEU A 204 -21.94 14.10 26.73
CA LEU A 204 -22.18 14.68 28.04
C LEU A 204 -21.39 15.99 28.23
N GLY A 205 -20.13 16.02 27.77
CA GLY A 205 -19.30 17.23 27.77
C GLY A 205 -19.88 18.35 26.91
N MET A 206 -20.46 18.02 25.74
CA MET A 206 -21.18 19.00 24.91
C MET A 206 -22.41 19.56 25.61
N GLN A 207 -23.19 18.73 26.31
CA GLN A 207 -24.39 19.19 27.02
C GLN A 207 -24.08 20.05 28.26
N LEU A 208 -23.01 19.72 28.99
CA LEU A 208 -22.62 20.45 30.21
C LEU A 208 -21.81 21.71 29.92
N PHE A 209 -20.94 21.65 28.91
CA PHE A 209 -19.90 22.66 28.67
C PHE A 209 -19.97 23.30 27.28
N GLY A 210 -20.89 22.88 26.41
CA GLY A 210 -21.09 23.48 25.09
C GLY A 210 -21.47 24.96 25.21
N GLY A 211 -20.74 25.83 24.50
CA GLY A 211 -21.01 27.26 24.48
C GLY A 211 -20.69 28.03 25.78
N LYS A 212 -20.20 27.37 26.84
CA LYS A 212 -19.88 28.03 28.13
C LYS A 212 -18.42 28.50 28.26
N PHE A 213 -17.52 27.98 27.44
CA PHE A 213 -16.10 28.35 27.45
C PHE A 213 -15.76 29.27 26.28
N ASN A 214 -16.20 30.53 26.36
CA ASN A 214 -15.91 31.58 25.38
C ASN A 214 -14.76 32.51 25.87
N PHE A 215 -13.72 31.91 26.47
CA PHE A 215 -12.56 32.65 26.93
C PHE A 215 -11.37 32.29 26.04
N ASP A 216 -11.03 33.26 25.20
CA ASP A 216 -9.90 33.32 24.29
C ASP A 216 -9.90 32.34 23.10
N VAL A 217 -9.88 32.95 21.91
CA VAL A 217 -9.94 32.39 20.55
C VAL A 217 -8.84 31.34 20.24
N THR A 218 -7.95 31.07 21.19
CA THR A 218 -6.75 30.23 21.03
C THR A 218 -6.80 28.86 21.73
N ARG A 219 -7.84 28.52 22.49
CA ARG A 219 -7.92 27.18 23.12
C ARG A 219 -8.49 26.14 22.16
N ARG A 220 -7.64 25.22 21.69
CA ARG A 220 -8.02 24.10 20.79
C ARG A 220 -8.85 22.99 21.43
N SER A 221 -9.14 23.07 22.73
CA SER A 221 -9.87 22.04 23.47
C SER A 221 -11.21 22.61 23.91
N THR A 222 -12.20 22.52 23.03
CA THR A 222 -13.54 23.04 23.25
C THR A 222 -14.59 21.97 22.97
N PHE A 223 -15.69 22.02 23.71
CA PHE A 223 -16.82 21.09 23.59
C PHE A 223 -17.91 21.58 22.64
N ASP A 224 -17.59 22.49 21.72
CA ASP A 224 -18.60 23.08 20.84
C ASP A 224 -18.94 22.18 19.64
N ASN A 225 -17.98 21.41 19.16
CA ASN A 225 -18.14 20.50 18.02
C ASN A 225 -17.85 19.05 18.43
N PHE A 226 -18.62 18.10 17.91
CA PHE A 226 -18.47 16.68 18.21
C PHE A 226 -17.05 16.13 17.96
N PRO A 227 -16.35 16.44 16.84
CA PRO A 227 -14.97 15.97 16.65
C PRO A 227 -13.97 16.59 17.65
N GLN A 228 -14.20 17.83 18.08
CA GLN A 228 -13.31 18.52 19.02
C GLN A 228 -13.53 18.07 20.47
N SER A 229 -14.78 17.79 20.86
CA SER A 229 -15.10 17.18 22.16
C SER A 229 -14.51 15.77 22.25
N LEU A 230 -14.58 14.99 21.17
CA LEU A 230 -13.97 13.66 21.10
C LEU A 230 -12.45 13.70 21.33
N LEU A 231 -11.74 14.60 20.64
CA LEU A 231 -10.30 14.78 20.83
C LEU A 231 -9.95 15.26 22.24
N THR A 232 -10.77 16.14 22.81
CA THR A 232 -10.60 16.65 24.18
C THR A 232 -10.74 15.53 25.21
N VAL A 233 -11.79 14.71 25.12
CA VAL A 233 -12.01 13.57 26.02
C VAL A 233 -10.88 12.54 25.87
N PHE A 234 -10.47 12.25 24.64
CA PHE A 234 -9.33 11.36 24.38
C PHE A 234 -8.04 11.89 25.03
N GLN A 235 -7.74 13.18 24.88
CA GLN A 235 -6.57 13.81 25.49
C GLN A 235 -6.61 13.71 27.03
N VAL A 236 -7.74 13.97 27.66
CA VAL A 236 -7.91 13.87 29.12
C VAL A 236 -7.73 12.42 29.58
N HIS A 237 -8.31 11.46 28.87
CA HIS A 237 -8.17 10.03 29.19
C HIS A 237 -6.70 9.57 29.12
N SER A 238 -5.99 9.92 28.04
CA SER A 238 -4.57 9.58 27.86
C SER A 238 -3.67 10.26 28.91
N GLN A 239 -3.93 11.51 29.27
CA GLN A 239 -3.15 12.21 30.29
C GLN A 239 -3.39 11.67 31.71
N SER A 240 -4.62 11.27 32.03
CA SER A 240 -4.94 10.64 33.32
C SER A 240 -4.17 9.32 33.49
N GLN A 241 -4.13 8.50 32.44
CA GLN A 241 -3.38 7.25 32.45
C GLN A 241 -1.86 7.48 32.57
N ALA A 242 -1.32 8.49 31.88
CA ALA A 242 0.10 8.85 31.99
C ALA A 242 0.47 9.35 33.40
N ARG A 243 -0.39 10.14 34.05
CA ARG A 243 -0.18 10.62 35.43
C ARG A 243 -0.23 9.50 36.44
N MET A 244 -1.15 8.54 36.30
CA MET A 244 -1.21 7.37 37.18
C MET A 244 0.03 6.46 37.02
N SER A 245 0.56 6.33 35.80
CA SER A 245 1.79 5.55 35.57
C SER A 245 3.07 6.25 36.06
N GLY A 246 3.13 7.59 36.04
CA GLY A 246 4.26 8.37 36.54
C GLY A 246 4.27 8.56 38.06
N GLY A 247 3.09 8.79 38.66
CA GLY A 247 2.96 9.01 40.11
C GLY A 247 3.26 7.78 40.97
N GLY A 248 3.18 6.57 40.39
CA GLY A 248 3.60 5.34 41.05
C GLY A 248 5.11 5.24 41.27
N LEU A 249 5.93 5.88 40.42
CA LEU A 249 7.38 5.91 40.59
C LEU A 249 7.83 6.95 41.62
N GLU A 250 7.20 8.13 41.64
CA GLU A 250 7.54 9.20 42.59
C GLU A 250 7.17 8.83 44.03
N THR A 251 6.01 8.19 44.23
CA THR A 251 5.58 7.74 45.56
C THR A 251 6.41 6.57 46.10
N ALA A 252 6.96 5.72 45.23
CA ALA A 252 7.90 4.67 45.62
C ALA A 252 9.28 5.25 46.02
N ASN A 253 9.76 6.26 45.29
CA ASN A 253 11.05 6.90 45.58
C ASN A 253 11.01 7.71 46.87
N HIS A 254 9.88 8.39 47.16
CA HIS A 254 9.69 9.13 48.40
C HIS A 254 9.51 8.22 49.64
N LYS A 255 9.02 6.99 49.46
CA LYS A 255 9.00 5.96 50.52
C LYS A 255 10.37 5.33 50.78
N ALA A 256 11.20 5.18 49.74
CA ALA A 256 12.56 4.66 49.89
C ALA A 256 13.50 5.65 50.62
N GLN A 257 13.31 6.96 50.43
CA GLN A 257 14.10 8.00 51.13
C GLN A 257 13.72 8.21 52.60
N HIS A 258 12.53 7.79 53.03
CA HIS A 258 12.10 7.88 54.43
C HIS A 258 12.30 6.58 55.23
N SER A 259 12.83 5.53 54.61
CA SER A 259 13.05 4.21 55.24
C SER A 259 14.53 3.89 55.47
N ASN A 260 15.41 4.90 55.40
CA ASN A 260 16.85 4.78 55.67
C ASN A 260 17.26 5.77 56.77
#